data_AF-A0A8B9P005-F1
#
_entry.id   AF-A0A8B9P005-F1
#
_cell.length_a   1.000
_cell.length_b   1.000
_cell.length_c   1.000
_cell.angle_alpha   90.00
_cell.angle_beta   90.00
_cell.angle_gamma   90.00
#
_symmetry.space_group_name_H-M   'P 1'
#
loop_
_entity.id
_entity.type
_entity.pdbx_description
1 polymer ?
#
loop_
_entity_poly.entity_id
_entity_poly.type
_entity_poly.pdbx_seq_one_letter_code
_entity_poly.pdbx_strand_id
1 'polypeptide(L)'
;MSAAKEGVFGIMDMYLNEFETSLESTGCNQEGHNDATWKMYLERRSIVLAFLRTNLSLHLLKCHQKRIELLKKSSFYIEILPKHLALGGQNHLMLPTAMFQLIDPWRFQRMKKVGTTQTKIQFLLLTDLLEQLERGREELVYYLETCDVVTFLSRWDLIKQRLSNLSELMDSFLDMLVPGKLYVKHRLVPDVRATKVPHIGLVLSTKMPVVFDRKESVAHEDWATLKWFSTSQQSQHEQYELCFRLLEHGMQKERGHCGILTVTSNTCKIQNLLCDRAYKFTIRRAETYSLVYEQWHDSITLKTETNPDQDMDSSLCEPEG
;
A
#
# COMPACT_ATOMS: atom_id res chain seq x y z
N MET A 1 20.15 -7.42 -20.29
CA MET A 1 19.36 -6.95 -21.45
C MET A 1 17.88 -7.16 -21.14
N SER A 2 17.18 -6.12 -20.73
CA SER A 2 15.73 -6.11 -20.60
C SER A 2 15.30 -4.65 -20.65
N ALA A 3 15.15 -4.14 -21.86
CA ALA A 3 14.57 -2.84 -22.14
C ALA A 3 13.52 -3.07 -23.22
N ALA A 4 12.24 -2.95 -22.84
CA ALA A 4 11.09 -2.62 -23.70
C ALA A 4 9.79 -3.05 -22.99
N LYS A 5 9.22 -2.17 -22.15
CA LYS A 5 7.77 -2.22 -21.84
C LYS A 5 7.16 -0.90 -21.36
N GLU A 6 7.77 0.24 -21.66
CA GLU A 6 7.23 1.57 -21.31
C GLU A 6 6.73 2.40 -22.52
N GLY A 7 6.80 1.87 -23.75
CA GLY A 7 6.47 2.64 -24.96
C GLY A 7 5.02 2.56 -25.47
N VAL A 8 4.21 1.61 -25.01
CA VAL A 8 2.89 1.34 -25.65
C VAL A 8 1.74 2.14 -25.02
N PHE A 9 1.87 2.55 -23.76
CA PHE A 9 0.74 3.10 -23.00
C PHE A 9 0.51 4.60 -23.18
N GLY A 10 1.53 5.37 -23.57
CA GLY A 10 1.38 6.82 -23.85
C GLY A 10 0.70 7.11 -25.18
N ILE A 11 0.76 6.17 -26.11
CA ILE A 11 0.19 6.27 -27.46
C ILE A 11 -1.36 6.19 -27.40
N MET A 12 -1.90 5.44 -26.44
CA MET A 12 -3.32 5.10 -26.35
C MET A 12 -4.21 6.25 -25.80
N ASP A 13 -3.68 7.09 -24.90
CA ASP A 13 -4.38 8.31 -24.44
C ASP A 13 -4.38 9.41 -25.50
N MET A 14 -3.35 9.46 -26.36
CA MET A 14 -3.29 10.39 -27.48
C MET A 14 -4.37 10.07 -28.52
N TYR A 15 -4.63 8.79 -28.78
CA TYR A 15 -5.69 8.35 -29.68
C TYR A 15 -7.10 8.71 -29.19
N LEU A 16 -7.39 8.57 -27.89
CA LEU A 16 -8.68 8.97 -27.33
C LEU A 16 -8.98 10.47 -27.48
N ASN A 17 -7.94 11.31 -27.63
CA ASN A 17 -8.04 12.74 -27.87
C ASN A 17 -8.16 13.06 -29.38
N GLU A 18 -7.51 12.28 -30.24
CA GLU A 18 -7.58 12.40 -31.71
C GLU A 18 -8.96 11.95 -32.28
N PHE A 19 -9.68 11.09 -31.56
CA PHE A 19 -11.06 10.74 -31.89
C PHE A 19 -12.06 11.88 -31.66
N GLU A 20 -11.77 12.85 -30.78
CA GLU A 20 -12.62 14.03 -30.58
C GLU A 20 -12.49 15.05 -31.71
N THR A 21 -11.29 15.22 -32.27
CA THR A 21 -11.05 16.15 -33.39
C THR A 21 -11.57 15.62 -34.73
N SER A 22 -11.66 14.30 -34.92
CA SER A 22 -12.29 13.69 -36.09
C SER A 22 -13.82 13.68 -36.05
N LEU A 23 -14.44 13.95 -34.89
CA LEU A 23 -15.89 13.99 -34.70
C LEU A 23 -16.56 15.22 -35.35
N GLU A 24 -15.79 16.27 -35.67
CA GLU A 24 -16.30 17.53 -36.22
C GLU A 24 -16.23 17.63 -37.76
N SER A 25 -15.65 16.66 -38.47
CA SER A 25 -15.39 16.80 -39.92
C SER A 25 -15.73 15.57 -40.76
N THR A 26 -17.00 15.23 -40.91
CA THR A 26 -17.43 14.49 -42.13
C THR A 26 -18.88 14.81 -42.50
N GLY A 27 -19.04 15.54 -43.60
CA GLY A 27 -20.33 15.91 -44.18
C GLY A 27 -20.93 14.85 -45.10
N CYS A 28 -22.23 14.64 -44.91
CA CYS A 28 -23.30 14.17 -45.81
C CYS A 28 -22.96 13.45 -47.13
N ASN A 29 -23.47 12.21 -47.29
CA ASN A 29 -24.66 11.89 -48.12
C ASN A 29 -24.80 10.37 -48.36
N GLN A 30 -25.77 9.70 -47.71
CA GLN A 30 -26.59 8.59 -48.27
C GLN A 30 -27.66 8.08 -47.28
N GLU A 31 -28.89 7.91 -47.80
CA GLU A 31 -30.06 7.15 -47.31
C GLU A 31 -30.30 6.97 -45.78
N GLY A 32 -31.47 7.44 -45.31
CA GLY A 32 -31.92 7.50 -43.91
C GLY A 32 -32.00 6.21 -43.07
N HIS A 33 -31.60 5.05 -43.57
CA HIS A 33 -31.39 3.84 -42.75
C HIS A 33 -29.95 3.76 -42.20
N ASN A 34 -28.99 4.37 -42.90
CA ASN A 34 -27.60 4.42 -42.50
C ASN A 34 -27.39 5.48 -41.42
N ASP A 35 -28.12 6.60 -41.50
CA ASP A 35 -28.07 7.69 -40.53
C ASP A 35 -28.53 7.27 -39.12
N ALA A 36 -29.66 6.55 -39.01
CA ALA A 36 -30.15 6.06 -37.72
C ALA A 36 -29.22 5.02 -37.08
N THR A 37 -28.66 4.12 -37.89
CA THR A 37 -27.69 3.09 -37.44
C THR A 37 -26.39 3.74 -36.96
N TRP A 38 -25.90 4.72 -37.71
CA TRP A 38 -24.70 5.49 -37.38
C TRP A 38 -24.89 6.34 -36.12
N LYS A 39 -26.04 7.01 -35.98
CA LYS A 39 -26.39 7.77 -34.77
C LYS A 39 -26.44 6.87 -33.53
N MET A 40 -27.09 5.72 -33.63
CA MET A 40 -27.15 4.74 -32.54
C MET A 40 -25.76 4.20 -32.18
N TYR A 41 -24.90 3.98 -33.18
CA TYR A 41 -23.51 3.61 -32.95
C TYR A 41 -22.74 4.68 -32.19
N LEU A 42 -22.81 5.95 -32.62
CA LEU A 42 -22.12 7.06 -31.95
C LEU A 42 -22.58 7.23 -30.49
N GLU A 43 -23.90 7.12 -30.23
CA GLU A 43 -24.45 7.18 -28.88
C GLU A 43 -23.92 6.04 -27.99
N ARG A 44 -23.92 4.80 -28.49
CA ARG A 44 -23.43 3.65 -27.74
C ARG A 44 -21.91 3.69 -27.55
N ARG A 45 -21.18 4.14 -28.57
CA ARG A 45 -19.72 4.36 -28.52
C ARG A 45 -19.36 5.40 -27.47
N SER A 46 -20.11 6.51 -27.39
CA SER A 46 -19.86 7.57 -26.40
C SER A 46 -20.07 7.08 -24.96
N ILE A 47 -21.03 6.19 -24.71
CA ILE A 47 -21.22 5.55 -23.40
C ILE A 47 -19.97 4.77 -22.97
N VAL A 48 -19.42 3.93 -23.87
CA VAL A 48 -18.21 3.14 -23.56
C VAL A 48 -17.01 4.06 -23.34
N LEU A 49 -16.83 5.07 -24.19
CA LEU A 49 -15.75 6.05 -24.06
C LEU A 49 -15.85 6.83 -22.75
N ALA A 50 -17.05 7.27 -22.37
CA ALA A 50 -17.28 7.96 -21.10
C ALA A 50 -16.86 7.07 -19.92
N PHE A 51 -17.32 5.81 -19.90
CA PHE A 51 -16.97 4.86 -18.84
C PHE A 51 -15.46 4.60 -18.74
N LEU A 52 -14.76 4.46 -19.88
CA LEU A 52 -13.30 4.30 -19.93
C LEU A 52 -12.55 5.55 -19.42
N ARG A 53 -13.10 6.75 -19.63
CA ARG A 53 -12.48 8.01 -19.18
C ARG A 53 -12.76 8.30 -17.71
N THR A 54 -13.89 7.87 -17.17
CA THR A 54 -14.28 8.16 -15.77
C THR A 54 -13.99 6.98 -14.84
N ASN A 55 -14.61 5.84 -15.09
CA ASN A 55 -14.66 4.70 -14.15
C ASN A 55 -13.50 3.73 -14.35
N LEU A 56 -12.93 3.65 -15.55
CA LEU A 56 -11.77 2.78 -15.86
C LEU A 56 -10.61 3.56 -16.49
N SER A 57 -10.39 4.80 -16.05
CA SER A 57 -9.27 5.58 -16.55
C SER A 57 -7.94 4.93 -16.15
N LEU A 58 -6.94 5.01 -17.04
CA LEU A 58 -5.62 4.44 -16.76
C LEU A 58 -4.99 5.08 -15.52
N HIS A 59 -5.23 6.38 -15.33
CA HIS A 59 -4.80 7.09 -14.14
C HIS A 59 -5.43 6.51 -12.86
N LEU A 60 -6.74 6.27 -12.87
CA LEU A 60 -7.46 5.71 -11.74
C LEU A 60 -6.94 4.31 -11.38
N LEU A 61 -6.77 3.43 -12.37
CA LEU A 61 -6.24 2.07 -12.16
C LEU A 61 -4.81 2.11 -11.58
N LYS A 62 -3.93 2.98 -12.09
CA LYS A 62 -2.59 3.19 -11.52
C LYS A 62 -2.64 3.71 -10.08
N CYS A 63 -3.56 4.61 -9.76
CA CYS A 63 -3.77 5.09 -8.41
C CYS A 63 -4.23 3.97 -7.47
N HIS A 64 -5.12 3.09 -7.93
CA HIS A 64 -5.53 1.89 -7.19
C HIS A 64 -4.37 0.91 -6.99
N GLN A 65 -3.55 0.66 -8.01
CA GLN A 65 -2.35 -0.16 -7.88
C GLN A 65 -1.41 0.36 -6.79
N LYS A 66 -1.12 1.67 -6.80
CA LYS A 66 -0.30 2.33 -5.76
C LYS A 66 -0.93 2.18 -4.37
N ARG A 67 -2.27 2.28 -4.27
CA ARG A 67 -3.00 2.11 -3.01
C ARG A 67 -2.89 0.68 -2.47
N ILE A 68 -3.00 -0.34 -3.33
CA ILE A 68 -2.80 -1.74 -2.94
C ILE A 68 -1.36 -1.95 -2.46
N GLU A 69 -0.37 -1.43 -3.18
CA GLU A 69 1.04 -1.55 -2.80
C GLU A 69 1.32 -0.86 -1.45
N LEU A 70 0.72 0.31 -1.21
CA LEU A 70 0.79 0.97 0.09
C LEU A 70 0.15 0.11 1.20
N LEU A 71 -0.99 -0.52 0.90
CA LEU A 71 -1.72 -1.36 1.84
C LEU A 71 -0.93 -2.63 2.19
N LYS A 72 -0.27 -3.27 1.22
CA LYS A 72 0.62 -4.42 1.43
C LYS A 72 1.83 -4.07 2.32
N LYS A 73 2.28 -2.82 2.27
CA LYS A 73 3.38 -2.29 3.10
C LYS A 73 2.94 -1.80 4.48
N SER A 74 1.63 -1.70 4.71
CA SER A 74 1.08 -1.22 5.98
C SER A 74 1.13 -2.30 7.06
N SER A 75 1.06 -1.86 8.31
CA SER A 75 0.98 -2.75 9.47
C SER A 75 -0.48 -2.86 9.93
N PHE A 76 -0.95 -4.06 10.27
CA PHE A 76 -2.35 -4.31 10.65
C PHE A 76 -2.45 -4.76 12.10
N TYR A 77 -3.44 -4.26 12.82
CA TYR A 77 -3.62 -4.50 14.24
C TYR A 77 -5.05 -4.96 14.54
N ILE A 78 -5.22 -5.76 15.60
CA ILE A 78 -6.54 -6.01 16.18
C ILE A 78 -6.87 -4.88 17.15
N GLU A 79 -7.94 -4.16 16.86
CA GLU A 79 -8.57 -3.25 17.81
C GLU A 79 -9.76 -3.91 18.48
N ILE A 80 -9.84 -3.73 19.79
CA ILE A 80 -10.91 -4.23 20.65
C ILE A 80 -11.88 -3.08 20.90
N LEU A 81 -13.10 -3.21 20.40
CA LEU A 81 -14.15 -2.22 20.60
C LEU A 81 -15.24 -2.80 21.51
N PRO A 82 -15.63 -2.12 22.61
CA PRO A 82 -16.80 -2.51 23.38
C PRO A 82 -18.06 -2.22 22.56
N LYS A 83 -18.96 -3.20 22.36
CA LYS A 83 -20.16 -3.04 21.51
C LYS A 83 -21.16 -2.00 22.04
N HIS A 84 -21.05 -1.56 23.29
CA HIS A 84 -22.02 -0.67 23.94
C HIS A 84 -21.77 0.84 23.73
N LEU A 85 -20.77 1.25 22.95
CA LEU A 85 -20.58 2.65 22.57
C LEU A 85 -21.65 3.19 21.58
N ALA A 86 -22.60 2.37 21.14
CA ALA A 86 -23.68 2.79 20.24
C ALA A 86 -24.96 3.29 20.95
N LEU A 87 -25.10 3.14 22.27
CA LEU A 87 -26.22 3.71 23.02
C LEU A 87 -25.67 4.52 24.19
N GLY A 88 -25.94 5.83 24.18
CA GLY A 88 -25.50 6.82 25.17
C GLY A 88 -26.00 6.57 26.59
N GLY A 89 -25.54 5.50 27.22
CA GLY A 89 -25.67 5.24 28.64
C GLY A 89 -24.31 5.40 29.30
N GLN A 90 -24.21 6.33 30.26
CA GLN A 90 -23.07 6.40 31.15
C GLN A 90 -22.84 5.03 31.80
N ASN A 91 -21.66 4.43 31.62
CA ASN A 91 -20.96 3.59 32.60
C ASN A 91 -19.62 3.09 32.03
N HIS A 92 -18.54 3.58 32.63
CA HIS A 92 -17.15 3.09 32.59
C HIS A 92 -16.52 2.78 31.22
N LEU A 93 -15.83 3.77 30.66
CA LEU A 93 -14.70 3.53 29.74
C LEU A 93 -13.67 2.64 30.44
N MET A 94 -13.77 1.31 30.32
CA MET A 94 -12.63 0.45 30.64
C MET A 94 -11.54 0.75 29.62
N LEU A 95 -10.36 1.14 30.11
CA LEU A 95 -9.17 1.32 29.29
C LEU A 95 -8.88 0.04 28.50
N PRO A 96 -8.40 0.13 27.23
CA PRO A 96 -8.08 -1.03 26.40
C PRO A 96 -7.24 -2.10 27.13
N THR A 97 -6.29 -1.68 27.97
CA THR A 97 -5.42 -2.55 28.78
C THR A 97 -6.21 -3.44 29.76
N ALA A 98 -7.30 -2.95 30.34
CA ALA A 98 -8.14 -3.72 31.26
C ALA A 98 -9.03 -4.73 30.50
N MET A 99 -9.36 -4.47 29.23
CA MET A 99 -10.09 -5.42 28.39
C MET A 99 -9.21 -6.60 27.95
N PHE A 100 -7.91 -6.38 27.72
CA PHE A 100 -6.97 -7.48 27.41
C PHE A 100 -6.85 -8.49 28.54
N GLN A 101 -6.98 -8.06 29.80
CA GLN A 101 -6.95 -8.96 30.96
C GLN A 101 -8.13 -9.93 31.01
N LEU A 102 -9.25 -9.60 30.34
CA LEU A 102 -10.45 -10.44 30.29
C LEU A 102 -10.40 -11.46 29.14
N ILE A 103 -9.48 -11.30 28.20
CA ILE A 103 -9.39 -12.16 27.01
C ILE A 103 -8.44 -13.31 27.29
N ASP A 104 -8.86 -14.53 26.93
CA ASP A 104 -7.99 -15.69 26.97
C ASP A 104 -6.82 -15.51 25.97
N PRO A 105 -5.55 -15.54 26.44
CA PRO A 105 -4.39 -15.27 25.58
C PRO A 105 -4.29 -16.26 24.40
N TRP A 106 -4.64 -17.53 24.61
CA TRP A 106 -4.58 -18.54 23.55
C TRP A 106 -5.63 -18.31 22.46
N ARG A 107 -6.85 -17.92 22.85
CA ARG A 107 -7.91 -17.49 21.92
C ARG A 107 -7.49 -16.24 21.17
N PHE A 108 -6.85 -15.28 21.83
CA PHE A 108 -6.35 -14.08 21.16
C PHE A 108 -5.25 -14.41 20.14
N GLN A 109 -4.30 -15.29 20.49
CA GLN A 109 -3.28 -15.75 19.54
C GLN A 109 -3.88 -16.46 18.32
N ARG A 110 -4.93 -17.28 18.51
CA ARG A 110 -5.68 -17.85 17.37
C ARG A 110 -6.34 -16.75 16.53
N MET A 111 -6.87 -15.72 17.18
CA MET A 111 -7.48 -14.59 16.49
C MET A 111 -6.47 -13.76 15.69
N LYS A 112 -5.24 -13.59 16.19
CA LYS A 112 -4.13 -13.02 15.41
C LYS A 112 -3.93 -13.81 14.12
N LYS A 113 -3.84 -15.14 14.19
CA LYS A 113 -3.69 -16.00 12.99
C LYS A 113 -4.85 -15.84 12.01
N VAL A 114 -6.09 -15.78 12.49
CA VAL A 114 -7.27 -15.52 11.64
C VAL A 114 -7.17 -14.16 10.97
N GLY A 115 -6.78 -13.11 11.72
CA GLY A 115 -6.53 -11.79 11.16
C GLY A 115 -5.46 -11.81 10.08
N THR A 116 -4.33 -12.49 10.32
CA THR A 116 -3.23 -12.59 9.36
C THR A 116 -3.70 -13.25 8.06
N THR A 117 -4.45 -14.36 8.18
CA THR A 117 -5.02 -15.04 7.02
C THR A 117 -6.02 -14.16 6.29
N GLN A 118 -6.92 -13.48 7.00
CA GLN A 118 -7.90 -12.57 6.41
C GLN A 118 -7.24 -11.42 5.65
N THR A 119 -6.20 -10.78 6.21
CA THR A 119 -5.41 -9.74 5.55
C THR A 119 -4.73 -10.28 4.28
N LYS A 120 -4.14 -11.47 4.33
CA LYS A 120 -3.52 -12.09 3.14
C LYS A 120 -4.54 -12.38 2.04
N ILE A 121 -5.70 -12.94 2.40
CA ILE A 121 -6.80 -13.20 1.45
C ILE A 121 -7.27 -11.87 0.84
N GLN A 122 -7.45 -10.84 1.66
CA GLN A 122 -7.85 -9.51 1.19
C GLN A 122 -6.88 -8.96 0.13
N PHE A 123 -5.56 -9.12 0.33
CA PHE A 123 -4.59 -8.67 -0.68
C PHE A 123 -4.63 -9.44 -1.98
N LEU A 124 -4.84 -10.77 -1.90
CA LEU A 124 -4.98 -11.61 -3.09
C LEU A 124 -6.22 -11.18 -3.88
N LEU A 125 -7.36 -11.01 -3.20
CA LEU A 125 -8.61 -10.58 -3.82
C LEU A 125 -8.50 -9.17 -4.41
N LEU A 126 -7.90 -8.21 -3.70
CA LEU A 126 -7.67 -6.86 -4.24
C LEU A 126 -6.80 -6.87 -5.50
N THR A 127 -5.76 -7.71 -5.51
CA THR A 127 -4.86 -7.83 -6.67
C THR A 127 -5.60 -8.44 -7.86
N ASP A 128 -6.36 -9.51 -7.64
CA ASP A 128 -7.15 -10.19 -8.68
C ASP A 128 -8.26 -9.27 -9.24
N LEU A 129 -9.00 -8.58 -8.38
CA LEU A 129 -10.03 -7.62 -8.80
C LEU A 129 -9.45 -6.50 -9.66
N LEU A 130 -8.29 -5.95 -9.28
CA LEU A 130 -7.64 -4.92 -10.09
C LEU A 130 -7.22 -5.47 -11.47
N GLU A 131 -6.65 -6.68 -11.52
CA GLU A 131 -6.29 -7.33 -12.79
C GLU A 131 -7.52 -7.60 -13.67
N GLN A 132 -8.66 -7.97 -13.07
CA GLN A 132 -9.93 -8.10 -13.79
C GLN A 132 -10.42 -6.77 -14.36
N LEU A 133 -10.27 -5.66 -13.64
CA LEU A 133 -10.62 -4.32 -14.11
C LEU A 133 -9.70 -3.86 -15.25
N GLU A 134 -8.39 -4.12 -15.14
CA GLU A 134 -7.41 -3.83 -16.20
C GLU A 134 -7.72 -4.61 -17.48
N ARG A 135 -7.95 -5.92 -17.38
CA ARG A 135 -8.37 -6.75 -18.53
C ARG A 135 -9.70 -6.30 -19.11
N GLY A 136 -10.67 -5.96 -18.26
CA GLY A 136 -11.96 -5.43 -18.72
C GLY A 136 -11.82 -4.12 -19.48
N ARG A 137 -10.90 -3.25 -19.06
CA ARG A 137 -10.56 -2.02 -19.80
C ARG A 137 -10.00 -2.35 -21.18
N GLU A 138 -9.02 -3.25 -21.26
CA GLU A 138 -8.40 -3.67 -22.53
C GLU A 138 -9.45 -4.24 -23.51
N GLU A 139 -10.36 -5.07 -22.99
CA GLU A 139 -11.48 -5.64 -23.76
C GLU A 139 -12.44 -4.56 -24.31
N LEU A 140 -12.80 -3.57 -23.49
CA LEU A 140 -13.66 -2.47 -23.94
C LEU A 140 -12.98 -1.60 -25.00
N VAL A 141 -11.68 -1.36 -24.87
CA VAL A 141 -10.93 -0.64 -25.90
C VAL A 141 -10.85 -1.44 -27.20
N TYR A 142 -10.64 -2.76 -27.10
CA TYR A 142 -10.65 -3.63 -28.27
C TYR A 142 -11.97 -3.53 -29.05
N TYR A 143 -13.13 -3.51 -28.37
CA TYR A 143 -14.41 -3.30 -29.05
C TYR A 143 -14.50 -1.97 -29.78
N LEU A 144 -13.87 -0.91 -29.25
CA LEU A 144 -13.89 0.42 -29.87
C LEU A 144 -12.93 0.57 -31.05
N GLU A 145 -11.78 -0.11 -31.01
CA GLU A 145 -10.72 0.02 -32.01
C GLU A 145 -10.85 -0.99 -33.14
N THR A 146 -11.31 -2.20 -32.86
CA THR A 146 -11.23 -3.32 -33.82
C THR A 146 -12.57 -3.71 -34.43
N CYS A 147 -13.70 -3.45 -33.75
CA CYS A 147 -15.01 -3.82 -34.30
C CYS A 147 -15.52 -2.76 -35.28
N ASP A 148 -16.02 -3.21 -36.43
CA ASP A 148 -16.81 -2.37 -37.31
C ASP A 148 -18.17 -2.02 -36.68
N VAL A 149 -18.88 -1.06 -37.29
CA VAL A 149 -20.17 -0.54 -36.79
C VAL A 149 -21.18 -1.67 -36.56
N VAL A 150 -21.28 -2.59 -37.52
CA VAL A 150 -22.27 -3.67 -37.49
C VAL A 150 -21.95 -4.68 -36.39
N THR A 151 -20.67 -5.08 -36.25
CA THR A 151 -20.21 -5.99 -35.20
C THR A 151 -20.35 -5.36 -33.82
N PHE A 152 -20.02 -4.07 -33.68
CA PHE A 152 -20.19 -3.34 -32.42
C PHE A 152 -21.65 -3.28 -31.98
N LEU A 153 -22.56 -2.91 -32.91
CA LEU A 153 -23.98 -2.81 -32.60
C LEU A 153 -24.63 -4.16 -32.31
N SER A 154 -24.25 -5.22 -33.03
CA SER A 154 -24.77 -6.57 -32.78
C SER A 154 -24.30 -7.16 -31.46
N ARG A 155 -23.12 -6.76 -30.96
CA ARG A 155 -22.59 -7.16 -29.66
C ARG A 155 -22.95 -6.21 -28.52
N TRP A 156 -23.79 -5.20 -28.76
CA TRP A 156 -24.05 -4.16 -27.79
C TRP A 156 -24.57 -4.68 -26.44
N ASP A 157 -25.48 -5.66 -26.43
CA ASP A 157 -26.00 -6.17 -25.16
C ASP A 157 -24.92 -6.85 -24.31
N LEU A 158 -23.97 -7.53 -24.96
CA LEU A 158 -22.79 -8.09 -24.31
C LEU A 158 -21.88 -6.98 -23.75
N ILE A 159 -21.61 -5.94 -24.55
CA ILE A 159 -20.80 -4.78 -24.12
C ILE A 159 -21.47 -4.09 -22.94
N LYS A 160 -22.79 -3.89 -22.98
CA LYS A 160 -23.58 -3.27 -21.91
C LYS A 160 -23.52 -4.12 -20.63
N GLN A 161 -23.71 -5.43 -20.73
CA GLN A 161 -23.56 -6.33 -19.58
C GLN A 161 -22.13 -6.26 -19.02
N ARG A 162 -21.12 -6.18 -19.88
CA ARG A 162 -19.73 -6.06 -19.47
C ARG A 162 -19.47 -4.76 -18.71
N LEU A 163 -20.02 -3.63 -19.15
CA LEU A 163 -19.95 -2.36 -18.42
C LEU A 163 -20.56 -2.48 -17.02
N SER A 164 -21.74 -3.07 -16.89
CA SER A 164 -22.39 -3.31 -15.59
C SER A 164 -21.53 -4.19 -14.68
N ASN A 165 -21.04 -5.33 -15.18
CA ASN A 165 -20.18 -6.23 -14.42
C ASN A 165 -18.90 -5.53 -13.94
N LEU A 166 -18.28 -4.70 -14.78
CA LEU A 166 -17.08 -3.95 -14.41
C LEU A 166 -17.37 -2.87 -13.37
N SER A 167 -18.55 -2.25 -13.40
CA SER A 167 -18.98 -1.34 -12.33
C SER A 167 -19.11 -2.07 -11.00
N GLU A 168 -19.79 -3.22 -10.97
CA GLU A 168 -19.95 -4.02 -9.74
C GLU A 168 -18.61 -4.54 -9.20
N LEU A 169 -17.69 -4.92 -10.10
CA LEU A 169 -16.31 -5.28 -9.73
C LEU A 169 -15.56 -4.10 -9.11
N MET A 170 -15.73 -2.89 -9.64
CA MET A 170 -15.14 -1.69 -9.06
C MET A 170 -15.71 -1.41 -7.66
N ASP A 171 -17.02 -1.51 -7.47
CA ASP A 171 -17.65 -1.33 -6.15
C ASP A 171 -17.11 -2.37 -5.15
N SER A 172 -17.05 -3.64 -5.56
CA SER A 172 -16.47 -4.72 -4.75
C SER A 172 -15.00 -4.47 -4.39
N PHE A 173 -14.23 -3.92 -5.34
CA PHE A 173 -12.85 -3.54 -5.11
C PHE A 173 -12.74 -2.40 -4.08
N LEU A 174 -13.55 -1.36 -4.22
CA LEU A 174 -13.56 -0.20 -3.31
C LEU A 174 -13.96 -0.60 -1.89
N ASP A 175 -14.98 -1.44 -1.74
CA ASP A 175 -15.41 -2.00 -0.44
C ASP A 175 -14.30 -2.81 0.23
N MET A 176 -13.49 -3.50 -0.57
CA MET A 176 -12.40 -4.32 -0.08
C MET A 176 -11.12 -3.53 0.25
N LEU A 177 -11.01 -2.26 -0.14
CA LEU A 177 -9.84 -1.42 0.19
C LEU A 177 -9.75 -1.07 1.67
N VAL A 178 -10.87 -1.12 2.41
CA VAL A 178 -10.90 -0.81 3.84
C VAL A 178 -10.91 -2.14 4.62
N PRO A 179 -9.88 -2.41 5.43
CA PRO A 179 -9.85 -3.59 6.28
C PRO A 179 -11.06 -3.60 7.22
N GLY A 180 -11.90 -4.63 7.06
CA GLY A 180 -13.20 -4.69 7.70
C GLY A 180 -13.19 -5.36 9.07
N LYS A 181 -14.39 -5.73 9.52
CA LYS A 181 -14.61 -6.51 10.74
C LYS A 181 -13.87 -7.84 10.67
N LEU A 182 -13.31 -8.26 11.81
CA LEU A 182 -12.76 -9.60 11.93
C LEU A 182 -13.91 -10.60 12.08
N TYR A 183 -13.85 -11.69 11.32
CA TYR A 183 -14.80 -12.78 11.46
C TYR A 183 -14.50 -13.59 12.73
N VAL A 184 -15.18 -13.24 13.82
CA VAL A 184 -15.04 -13.90 15.12
C VAL A 184 -16.04 -15.05 15.25
N LYS A 185 -15.58 -16.29 15.05
CA LYS A 185 -16.41 -17.50 15.28
C LYS A 185 -16.49 -17.92 16.75
N HIS A 186 -15.52 -17.54 17.58
CA HIS A 186 -15.41 -18.00 18.97
C HIS A 186 -15.35 -16.82 19.95
N ARG A 187 -16.03 -16.93 21.10
CA ARG A 187 -15.94 -15.94 22.17
C ARG A 187 -14.51 -15.84 22.70
N LEU A 188 -13.93 -14.65 22.69
CA LEU A 188 -12.56 -14.41 23.18
C LEU A 188 -12.47 -14.44 24.71
N VAL A 189 -13.56 -14.11 25.38
CA VAL A 189 -13.68 -14.18 26.83
C VAL A 189 -14.17 -15.58 27.22
N PRO A 190 -13.49 -16.29 28.13
CA PRO A 190 -13.99 -17.55 28.67
C PRO A 190 -15.29 -17.33 29.45
N ASP A 191 -16.26 -18.26 29.34
CA ASP A 191 -17.52 -18.20 30.09
C ASP A 191 -17.25 -18.48 31.58
N VAL A 192 -16.74 -17.48 32.30
CA VAL A 192 -16.70 -17.47 33.76
C VAL A 192 -18.11 -17.12 34.24
N ARG A 193 -18.57 -17.72 35.34
CA ARG A 193 -19.93 -17.60 35.95
C ARG A 193 -20.29 -16.16 36.38
N ALA A 194 -20.28 -15.20 35.47
CA ALA A 194 -20.58 -13.80 35.72
C ALA A 194 -21.51 -13.31 34.61
N THR A 195 -22.71 -12.91 35.01
CA THR A 195 -23.80 -12.35 34.18
C THR A 195 -23.47 -10.99 33.53
N LYS A 196 -22.19 -10.63 33.38
CA LYS A 196 -21.72 -9.34 32.85
C LYS A 196 -20.42 -9.45 32.04
N VAL A 197 -20.33 -10.41 31.11
CA VAL A 197 -19.23 -10.38 30.13
C VAL A 197 -19.56 -9.32 29.06
N PRO A 198 -18.75 -8.26 28.91
CA PRO A 198 -19.02 -7.23 27.91
C PRO A 198 -18.92 -7.83 26.51
N HIS A 199 -19.88 -7.54 25.65
CA HIS A 199 -19.77 -7.92 24.26
C HIS A 199 -18.66 -7.11 23.58
N ILE A 200 -17.60 -7.81 23.19
CA ILE A 200 -16.44 -7.25 22.50
C ILE A 200 -16.61 -7.46 20.99
N GLY A 201 -16.38 -6.41 20.21
CA GLY A 201 -16.15 -6.45 18.77
C GLY A 201 -14.66 -6.38 18.47
N LEU A 202 -14.22 -7.07 17.42
CA LEU A 202 -12.86 -6.96 16.91
C LEU A 202 -12.86 -6.38 15.50
N VAL A 203 -11.97 -5.43 15.27
CA VAL A 203 -11.77 -4.79 13.97
C VAL A 203 -10.29 -4.85 13.60
N LEU A 204 -9.99 -5.00 12.31
CA LEU A 204 -8.63 -4.78 11.81
C LEU A 204 -8.45 -3.28 11.57
N SER A 205 -7.45 -2.69 12.23
CA SER A 205 -7.00 -1.35 11.91
C SER A 205 -5.68 -1.39 11.15
N THR A 206 -5.46 -0.35 10.36
CA THR A 206 -4.30 -0.24 9.48
C THR A 206 -3.49 0.98 9.86
N LYS A 207 -2.18 0.80 10.01
CA LYS A 207 -1.21 1.89 10.15
C LYS A 207 -0.32 1.95 8.92
N MET A 208 -0.21 3.14 8.35
CA MET A 208 0.59 3.37 7.13
C MET A 208 2.06 3.01 7.33
N PRO A 209 2.80 2.57 6.30
CA PRO A 209 4.20 2.19 6.45
C PRO A 209 5.05 3.30 7.08
N VAL A 210 6.05 2.87 7.84
CA VAL A 210 7.12 3.74 8.33
C VAL A 210 8.19 3.81 7.24
N VAL A 211 8.64 5.02 6.92
CA VAL A 211 9.59 5.28 5.84
C VAL A 211 10.65 6.25 6.33
N PHE A 212 11.92 5.98 6.02
CA PHE A 212 13.01 6.91 6.29
C PHE A 212 12.82 8.18 5.47
N ASP A 213 13.05 9.32 6.13
CA ASP A 213 13.29 10.57 5.46
C ASP A 213 14.70 10.54 4.87
N ARG A 214 14.78 10.35 3.55
CA ARG A 214 16.06 10.23 2.84
C ARG A 214 16.84 11.56 2.80
N LYS A 215 16.18 12.69 3.04
CA LYS A 215 16.83 14.01 3.04
C LYS A 215 17.35 14.37 4.42
N GLU A 216 16.63 14.00 5.46
CA GLU A 216 17.00 14.31 6.85
C GLU A 216 17.80 13.19 7.54
N SER A 217 17.86 11.99 6.96
CA SER A 217 18.72 10.92 7.44
C SER A 217 20.12 11.06 6.84
N VAL A 218 21.10 11.34 7.70
CA VAL A 218 22.49 11.65 7.32
C VAL A 218 23.48 10.91 8.19
N ALA A 219 24.60 10.51 7.58
CA ALA A 219 25.76 9.98 8.28
C ALA A 219 26.87 11.04 8.32
N HIS A 220 27.62 11.02 9.41
CA HIS A 220 28.80 11.83 9.65
C HIS A 220 29.99 10.88 9.87
N GLU A 221 31.07 11.39 10.44
CA GLU A 221 32.32 10.66 10.68
C GLU A 221 32.12 9.32 11.44
N ASP A 222 31.60 9.35 12.66
CA ASP A 222 31.43 8.16 13.51
C ASP A 222 29.98 7.99 14.01
N TRP A 223 29.02 8.71 13.42
CA TRP A 223 27.62 8.65 13.82
C TRP A 223 26.67 8.88 12.64
N ALA A 224 25.42 8.48 12.82
CA ALA A 224 24.34 8.78 11.89
C ALA A 224 23.12 9.31 12.65
N THR A 225 22.44 10.30 12.08
CA THR A 225 21.10 10.71 12.48
C THR A 225 20.10 10.20 11.47
N LEU A 226 19.08 9.52 11.96
CA LEU A 226 18.06 8.88 11.16
C LEU A 226 16.71 9.48 11.54
N LYS A 227 15.95 9.90 10.54
CA LYS A 227 14.59 10.40 10.72
C LYS A 227 13.64 9.58 9.87
N TRP A 228 12.44 9.35 10.36
CA TRP A 228 11.39 8.65 9.64
C TRP A 228 10.03 9.28 9.89
N PHE A 229 9.07 8.94 9.05
CA PHE A 229 7.69 9.37 9.18
C PHE A 229 6.73 8.22 8.85
N SER A 230 5.51 8.36 9.36
CA SER A 230 4.36 7.61 8.87
C SER A 230 3.46 8.60 8.12
N THR A 231 2.89 8.17 6.99
CA THR A 231 2.00 9.03 6.20
C THR A 231 0.63 9.25 6.84
N SER A 232 0.33 8.59 7.97
CA SER A 232 -0.87 8.83 8.78
C SER A 232 -0.51 9.54 10.09
N GLN A 233 -1.47 10.29 10.64
CA GLN A 233 -1.33 11.07 11.87
C GLN A 233 -0.71 10.22 13.00
N GLN A 234 0.43 10.69 13.53
CA GLN A 234 1.20 9.97 14.56
C GLN A 234 0.35 9.69 15.80
N SER A 235 0.18 8.42 16.13
CA SER A 235 -0.31 8.06 17.47
C SER A 235 0.80 8.31 18.49
N GLN A 236 0.47 8.93 19.62
CA GLN A 236 1.44 9.44 20.61
C GLN A 236 2.32 8.37 21.30
N HIS A 237 2.15 7.07 20.96
CA HIS A 237 2.73 5.95 21.69
C HIS A 237 3.23 4.82 20.75
N GLU A 238 3.73 5.15 19.56
CA GLU A 238 4.33 4.12 18.68
C GLU A 238 5.76 3.79 19.11
N GLN A 239 6.06 2.49 19.14
CA GLN A 239 7.41 1.97 19.29
C GLN A 239 7.88 1.44 17.93
N TYR A 240 9.14 1.71 17.63
CA TYR A 240 9.82 1.27 16.42
C TYR A 240 11.02 0.43 16.78
N GLU A 241 11.36 -0.51 15.90
CA GLU A 241 12.59 -1.28 15.96
C GLU A 241 13.51 -0.80 14.84
N LEU A 242 14.62 -0.17 15.23
CA LEU A 242 15.66 0.32 14.35
C LEU A 242 16.84 -0.65 14.42
N CYS A 243 17.20 -1.24 13.29
CA CYS A 243 18.37 -2.08 13.18
C CYS A 243 19.41 -1.44 12.28
N PHE A 244 20.68 -1.64 12.59
CA PHE A 244 21.79 -1.24 11.73
C PHE A 244 22.76 -2.40 11.55
N ARG A 245 23.40 -2.46 10.39
CA ARG A 245 24.40 -3.48 10.06
C ARG A 245 25.41 -2.91 9.08
N LEU A 246 26.69 -3.12 9.36
CA LEU A 246 27.78 -2.85 8.43
C LEU A 246 27.69 -3.75 7.19
N LEU A 247 27.82 -3.18 5.99
CA LEU A 247 27.72 -3.92 4.73
C LEU A 247 29.03 -4.60 4.32
N GLU A 248 30.14 -3.87 4.39
CA GLU A 248 31.46 -4.34 3.96
C GLU A 248 32.32 -4.68 5.17
N HIS A 249 32.86 -5.90 5.19
CA HIS A 249 33.73 -6.39 6.25
C HIS A 249 35.13 -6.57 5.67
N GLY A 250 35.96 -5.52 5.74
CA GLY A 250 37.37 -5.59 5.36
C GLY A 250 38.22 -6.33 6.42
N MET A 251 37.98 -6.09 7.71
CA MET A 251 38.82 -6.62 8.81
C MET A 251 38.03 -7.54 9.76
N GLN A 252 38.71 -8.51 10.40
CA GLN A 252 38.09 -9.40 11.42
C GLN A 252 37.42 -8.62 12.57
N LYS A 253 37.96 -7.45 12.96
CA LYS A 253 37.39 -6.54 13.96
C LYS A 253 36.03 -5.94 13.57
N GLU A 254 35.66 -5.97 12.29
CA GLU A 254 34.44 -5.37 11.77
C GLU A 254 33.24 -6.33 11.84
N ARG A 255 33.51 -7.63 12.04
CA ARG A 255 32.49 -8.66 12.26
C ARG A 255 31.85 -8.47 13.64
N GLY A 256 30.77 -7.69 13.67
CA GLY A 256 30.03 -7.41 14.90
C GLY A 256 29.40 -6.02 14.96
N HIS A 257 29.67 -5.14 13.99
CA HIS A 257 29.04 -3.81 13.93
C HIS A 257 27.60 -3.92 13.42
N CYS A 258 26.72 -4.38 14.30
CA CYS A 258 25.28 -4.39 14.13
C CYS A 258 24.59 -4.16 15.48
N GLY A 259 23.35 -3.73 15.43
CA GLY A 259 22.56 -3.52 16.64
C GLY A 259 21.08 -3.37 16.34
N ILE A 260 20.28 -3.53 17.39
CA ILE A 260 18.83 -3.38 17.37
C ILE A 260 18.47 -2.43 18.51
N LEU A 261 17.70 -1.40 18.21
CA LEU A 261 17.27 -0.37 19.13
C LEU A 261 15.75 -0.28 19.11
N THR A 262 15.13 -0.21 20.29
CA THR A 262 13.71 0.13 20.41
C THR A 262 13.59 1.64 20.64
N VAL A 263 12.85 2.33 19.77
CA VAL A 263 12.76 3.80 19.76
C VAL A 263 11.30 4.24 19.78
N THR A 264 10.97 5.23 20.61
CA THR A 264 9.61 5.82 20.70
C THR A 264 9.47 7.15 19.98
N SER A 265 10.59 7.76 19.57
CA SER A 265 10.64 8.96 18.74
C SER A 265 10.67 8.61 17.24
N ASN A 266 10.45 9.60 16.39
CA ASN A 266 10.59 9.50 14.93
C ASN A 266 12.00 9.87 14.43
N THR A 267 12.94 9.99 15.35
CA THR A 267 14.34 10.34 15.12
C THR A 267 15.23 9.55 16.07
N CYS A 268 16.40 9.12 15.61
CA CYS A 268 17.40 8.44 16.43
C CYS A 268 18.80 8.77 15.94
N LYS A 269 19.72 8.98 16.88
CA LYS A 269 21.15 9.13 16.64
C LYS A 269 21.88 7.85 17.05
N ILE A 270 22.64 7.26 16.14
CA ILE A 270 23.51 6.10 16.40
C ILE A 270 24.95 6.59 16.40
N GLN A 271 25.66 6.36 17.51
CA GLN A 271 27.06 6.75 17.70
C GLN A 271 28.00 5.55 17.59
N ASN A 272 29.31 5.81 17.57
CA ASN A 272 30.38 4.80 17.54
C ASN A 272 30.29 3.88 16.31
N LEU A 273 29.87 4.44 15.17
CA LEU A 273 30.01 3.82 13.86
C LEU A 273 31.47 3.95 13.41
N LEU A 274 31.96 2.93 12.70
CA LEU A 274 33.27 3.02 12.05
C LEU A 274 33.24 4.08 10.94
N CYS A 275 34.29 4.90 10.86
CA CYS A 275 34.53 5.90 9.81
C CYS A 275 34.76 5.23 8.44
N ASP A 276 34.46 5.93 7.35
CA ASP A 276 34.59 5.46 5.96
C ASP A 276 33.98 4.06 5.69
N ARG A 277 32.79 3.82 6.23
CA ARG A 277 32.09 2.54 6.13
C ARG A 277 30.63 2.71 5.78
N ALA A 278 30.12 1.78 4.97
CA ALA A 278 28.72 1.76 4.56
C ALA A 278 27.86 0.91 5.51
N TYR A 279 26.84 1.53 6.09
CA TYR A 279 25.87 0.88 6.97
C TYR A 279 24.50 0.82 6.31
N LYS A 280 23.84 -0.33 6.44
CA LYS A 280 22.42 -0.47 6.16
C LYS A 280 21.62 -0.32 7.44
N PHE A 281 20.69 0.61 7.42
CA PHE A 281 19.72 0.84 8.48
C PHE A 281 18.35 0.34 8.03
N THR A 282 17.61 -0.28 8.95
CA THR A 282 16.25 -0.77 8.70
C THR A 282 15.32 -0.34 9.81
N ILE A 283 14.12 0.13 9.47
CA ILE A 283 13.09 0.56 10.42
C ILE A 283 11.81 -0.21 10.19
N ARG A 284 11.19 -0.67 11.29
CA ARG A 284 9.85 -1.26 11.32
C ARG A 284 9.13 -0.86 12.60
N ARG A 285 7.83 -1.13 12.71
CA ARG A 285 7.16 -1.00 14.01
C ARG A 285 7.62 -2.14 14.91
N ALA A 286 7.68 -1.85 16.20
CA ALA A 286 7.95 -2.89 17.18
C ALA A 286 6.77 -3.88 17.23
N GLU A 287 7.06 -5.17 17.43
CA GLU A 287 6.03 -6.17 17.65
C GLU A 287 5.23 -5.80 18.91
N THR A 288 3.92 -5.62 18.74
CA THR A 288 2.99 -5.41 19.87
C THR A 288 2.05 -6.60 19.97
N TYR A 289 1.44 -6.78 21.15
CA TYR A 289 0.51 -7.89 21.36
C TYR A 289 -0.62 -7.91 20.31
N SER A 290 -1.08 -6.74 19.83
CA SER A 290 -2.16 -6.56 18.85
C SER A 290 -1.73 -6.66 17.39
N LEU A 291 -0.44 -6.70 17.07
CA LEU A 291 0.05 -6.69 15.69
C LEU A 291 -0.28 -8.01 14.98
N VAL A 292 -1.01 -7.94 13.87
CA VAL A 292 -1.52 -9.10 13.11
C VAL A 292 -0.68 -9.40 11.89
N TYR A 293 -0.29 -8.35 11.18
CA TYR A 293 0.43 -8.45 9.94
C TYR A 293 1.39 -7.28 9.82
N GLU A 294 2.68 -7.60 9.67
CA GLU A 294 3.72 -6.68 9.28
C GLU A 294 4.79 -7.47 8.52
N GLN A 295 4.91 -7.19 7.23
CA GLN A 295 5.96 -7.78 6.38
C GLN A 295 6.99 -6.72 5.94
N TRP A 296 6.62 -5.45 6.04
CA TRP A 296 7.42 -4.34 5.53
C TRP A 296 8.39 -3.80 6.58
N HIS A 297 9.58 -3.49 6.10
CA HIS A 297 10.54 -2.61 6.77
C HIS A 297 11.10 -1.68 5.68
N ASP A 298 11.32 -0.41 6.01
CA ASP A 298 12.09 0.46 5.11
C ASP A 298 13.58 0.32 5.41
N SER A 299 14.42 0.56 4.40
CA SER A 299 15.86 0.52 4.57
C SER A 299 16.57 1.63 3.81
N ILE A 300 17.60 2.18 4.44
CA ILE A 300 18.49 3.19 3.87
C ILE A 300 19.94 2.75 4.08
N THR A 301 20.79 3.05 3.11
CA THR A 301 22.24 2.86 3.23
C THR A 301 22.88 4.23 3.33
N LEU A 302 23.69 4.43 4.37
CA LEU A 302 24.49 5.64 4.55
C LEU A 302 25.95 5.26 4.70
N LYS A 303 26.85 6.08 4.16
CA LYS A 303 28.30 5.93 4.29
C LYS A 303 28.80 6.97 5.27
N THR A 304 29.55 6.55 6.27
CA THR A 304 30.23 7.44 7.20
C THR A 304 31.40 8.14 6.51
N GLU A 305 31.73 9.33 6.99
CA GLU A 305 32.83 10.14 6.43
C GLU A 305 34.20 9.59 6.86
N THR A 306 35.24 9.93 6.12
CA THR A 306 36.63 9.63 6.49
C THR A 306 37.04 10.46 7.71
N ASN A 307 37.82 9.86 8.60
CA ASN A 307 38.32 10.56 9.78
C ASN A 307 39.40 11.57 9.33
N PRO A 308 39.23 12.87 9.57
CA PRO A 308 40.19 13.90 9.15
C PRO A 308 41.57 13.77 9.84
N ASP A 309 41.65 13.09 10.98
CA ASP A 309 42.89 12.92 11.74
C ASP A 309 43.81 11.83 11.15
N GLN A 310 43.33 10.96 10.25
CA GLN A 310 44.18 9.95 9.59
C GLN A 310 44.93 10.48 8.36
N ASP A 311 44.46 11.56 7.74
CA ASP A 311 45.11 12.14 6.55
C ASP A 311 46.31 13.04 6.91
N MET A 312 46.36 13.58 8.14
CA MET A 312 47.43 14.47 8.59
C MET A 312 48.73 13.77 9.00
N ASP A 313 48.67 12.47 9.36
CA ASP A 313 49.85 11.71 9.79
C ASP A 313 50.68 11.11 8.62
N SER A 314 50.19 11.21 7.38
CA SER A 314 50.91 10.69 6.19
C SER A 314 51.78 11.72 5.45
N SER A 315 51.79 13.00 5.87
CA SER A 315 52.43 14.09 5.11
C SER A 315 53.69 14.69 5.75
N LEU A 316 54.23 14.16 6.84
CA LEU A 316 55.51 14.62 7.40
C LEU A 316 56.48 13.45 7.59
N CYS A 317 57.32 13.20 6.57
CA CYS A 317 58.70 12.73 6.69
C CYS A 317 59.34 12.68 5.30
N GLU A 318 59.84 13.82 4.81
CA GLU A 318 61.03 13.79 3.95
C GLU A 318 62.23 14.25 4.81
N PRO A 319 63.29 13.44 4.95
CA PRO A 319 64.53 13.92 5.53
C PRO A 319 65.33 14.63 4.43
N GLU A 320 65.72 15.88 4.69
CA GLU A 320 66.81 16.52 3.97
C GLU A 320 68.10 15.73 4.19
N GLY A 321 68.75 15.32 3.09
CA GLY A 321 70.04 14.66 3.06
C GLY A 321 70.77 14.93 1.75
#